data_AF-A0A927K5T5-F1
#
_entry.id   AF-A0A927K5T5-F1
#
_cell.length_a   1.000
_cell.length_b   1.000
_cell.length_c   1.000
_cell.angle_alpha   90.00
_cell.angle_beta   90.00
_cell.angle_gamma   90.00
#
_symmetry.space_group_name_H-M   'P 1'
#
loop_
_entity.id
_entity.type
_entity.pdbx_description
1 polymer ?
#
loop_
_entity_poly.entity_id
_entity_poly.type
_entity_poly.pdbx_seq_one_letter_code
_entity_poly.pdbx_strand_id
1 'polypeptide(L)'
;MTDRLTWVLAPAVEDGPRSHAIAAAGLRILVGVMWLYNVSWKRAPDFGQEAENGLYKFTSFAVSDPVFPPFSWVVEKLVLPNFEIFGWGVLASETALAVLLLSGAFVRVAALLGVAQSVAIALSVTVAPHEWPWSYYLMIGAHLLILFSAAGRYAAVDAVRAGRGGVRLGTVWGGLAVVAGLIAAAVSLGDPFAAAGTNLGTSDFSVGIGRYNLLGGVLLVAVGVLLLLAARGGRAALAWAAAGLGALGALSLYAQLGFTDPILGGSPTTAAVYLACAAVAAGLALADRGARPGARPAVDSEHSDRAAP
;
A
#
# COMPACT_ATOMS: atom_id res chain seq x y z
N MET A 1 16.69 17.52 -14.74
CA MET A 1 15.52 17.26 -13.85
C MET A 1 14.80 15.96 -14.25
N THR A 2 14.70 15.67 -15.54
CA THR A 2 14.22 14.41 -16.14
C THR A 2 14.88 13.15 -15.58
N ASP A 3 16.21 13.10 -15.47
CA ASP A 3 16.93 11.88 -15.01
C ASP A 3 16.65 11.46 -13.55
N ARG A 4 16.25 12.41 -12.70
CA ARG A 4 15.90 12.09 -11.30
C ARG A 4 14.50 11.51 -11.19
N LEU A 5 13.55 12.04 -11.95
CA LEU A 5 12.17 11.54 -12.01
C LEU A 5 12.11 10.14 -12.63
N THR A 6 12.93 9.88 -13.65
CA THR A 6 13.01 8.54 -14.26
C THR A 6 13.53 7.50 -13.27
N TRP A 7 14.53 7.81 -12.45
CA TRP A 7 15.03 6.88 -11.43
C TRP A 7 13.98 6.55 -10.36
N VAL A 8 13.26 7.55 -9.85
CA VAL A 8 12.22 7.35 -8.82
C VAL A 8 11.08 6.46 -9.34
N LEU A 9 10.70 6.61 -10.60
CA LEU A 9 9.61 5.84 -11.20
C LEU A 9 10.06 4.48 -11.77
N ALA A 10 11.36 4.29 -12.00
CA ALA A 10 11.89 3.03 -12.49
C ALA A 10 11.62 1.88 -11.49
N PRO A 11 11.53 0.63 -11.96
CA PRO A 11 11.49 -0.53 -11.07
C PRO A 11 12.75 -0.62 -10.17
N ALA A 12 12.57 -0.95 -8.89
CA ALA A 12 13.67 -1.18 -7.94
C ALA A 12 14.21 -2.62 -8.02
N VAL A 13 14.81 -2.97 -9.16
CA VAL A 13 15.17 -4.34 -9.55
C VAL A 13 16.68 -4.54 -9.77
N GLU A 14 17.50 -3.75 -9.09
CA GLU A 14 18.96 -3.74 -9.20
C GLU A 14 19.59 -5.13 -9.07
N ASP A 15 20.66 -5.32 -9.84
CA ASP A 15 21.43 -6.56 -9.81
C ASP A 15 22.32 -6.65 -8.57
N GLY A 16 22.57 -7.89 -8.13
CA GLY A 16 23.22 -8.19 -6.86
C GLY A 16 22.81 -9.57 -6.32
N PRO A 17 23.38 -9.99 -5.18
CA PRO A 17 23.09 -11.28 -4.57
C PRO A 17 21.60 -11.47 -4.30
N ARG A 18 21.06 -12.62 -4.70
CA ARG A 18 19.65 -12.97 -4.51
C ARG A 18 19.21 -12.88 -3.05
N SER A 19 20.06 -13.29 -2.11
CA SER A 19 19.80 -13.22 -0.67
C SER A 19 19.52 -11.78 -0.21
N HIS A 20 20.27 -10.80 -0.70
CA HIS A 20 20.09 -9.39 -0.34
C HIS A 20 18.75 -8.85 -0.85
N ALA A 21 18.38 -9.17 -2.08
CA ALA A 21 17.09 -8.77 -2.65
C ALA A 21 15.90 -9.44 -1.94
N ILE A 22 16.05 -10.69 -1.48
CA ILE A 22 15.02 -11.35 -0.66
C ILE A 22 14.90 -10.67 0.71
N ALA A 23 16.02 -10.37 1.37
CA ALA A 23 16.02 -9.65 2.65
C ALA A 23 15.39 -8.26 2.52
N ALA A 24 15.73 -7.51 1.46
CA ALA A 24 15.15 -6.21 1.15
C ALA A 24 13.64 -6.28 0.88
N ALA A 25 13.17 -7.31 0.17
CA ALA A 25 11.74 -7.56 -0.02
C ALA A 25 11.05 -7.90 1.31
N GLY A 26 11.70 -8.67 2.19
CA GLY A 26 11.21 -8.95 3.54
C GLY A 26 11.04 -7.68 4.37
N LEU A 27 12.06 -6.80 4.39
CA LEU A 27 12.00 -5.50 5.06
C LEU A 27 10.86 -4.65 4.50
N ARG A 28 10.73 -4.56 3.16
CA ARG A 28 9.63 -3.84 2.50
C ARG A 28 8.27 -4.33 2.97
N ILE A 29 8.04 -5.64 3.01
CA ILE A 29 6.77 -6.23 3.43
C ILE A 29 6.51 -5.93 4.91
N LEU A 30 7.52 -6.07 5.77
CA LEU A 30 7.41 -5.76 7.20
C LEU A 30 7.02 -4.30 7.45
N VAL A 31 7.69 -3.36 6.77
CA VAL A 31 7.38 -1.93 6.85
C VAL A 31 5.99 -1.63 6.25
N GLY A 32 5.60 -2.34 5.18
CA GLY A 32 4.24 -2.26 4.65
C GLY A 32 3.16 -2.71 5.64
N VAL A 33 3.41 -3.80 6.39
CA VAL A 33 2.52 -4.25 7.47
C VAL A 33 2.46 -3.24 8.62
N MET A 34 3.59 -2.63 8.97
CA MET A 34 3.64 -1.54 9.97
C MET A 34 2.78 -0.34 9.54
N TRP A 35 2.84 0.09 8.28
CA TRP A 35 1.95 1.16 7.79
C TRP A 35 0.49 0.74 7.72
N LEU A 36 0.22 -0.52 7.39
CA LEU A 36 -1.14 -1.06 7.47
C LEU A 36 -1.68 -0.96 8.91
N TYR A 37 -0.85 -1.24 9.91
CA TYR A 37 -1.22 -1.02 11.31
C TYR A 37 -1.44 0.48 11.62
N ASN A 38 -0.60 1.39 11.12
CA ASN A 38 -0.80 2.83 11.32
C ASN A 38 -2.15 3.34 10.76
N VAL A 39 -2.55 2.81 9.61
CA VAL A 39 -3.86 3.11 9.00
C VAL A 39 -5.03 2.64 9.88
N SER A 40 -4.84 1.57 10.67
CA SER A 40 -5.93 0.93 11.41
C SER A 40 -6.57 1.78 12.52
N TRP A 41 -5.83 2.75 13.06
CA TRP A 41 -6.29 3.60 14.16
C TRP A 41 -6.66 5.02 13.71
N LYS A 42 -6.60 5.31 12.40
CA LYS A 42 -7.09 6.58 11.83
C LYS A 42 -8.61 6.56 11.73
N ARG A 43 -9.27 7.14 12.72
CA ARG A 43 -10.73 7.13 12.85
C ARG A 43 -11.34 8.35 12.15
N ALA A 44 -11.76 8.19 10.90
CA ALA A 44 -12.59 9.19 10.22
C ALA A 44 -13.97 9.32 10.91
N PRO A 45 -14.63 10.50 10.82
CA PRO A 45 -14.26 11.64 9.98
C PRO A 45 -13.47 12.75 10.70
N ASP A 46 -13.52 12.81 12.04
CA ASP A 46 -12.92 13.89 12.85
C ASP A 46 -11.49 13.56 13.33
N PHE A 47 -11.04 12.32 13.15
CA PHE A 47 -9.67 11.87 13.47
C PHE A 47 -9.27 12.06 14.94
N GLY A 48 -10.27 12.06 15.84
CA GLY A 48 -10.09 12.22 17.28
C GLY A 48 -10.04 13.68 17.75
N GLN A 49 -10.48 14.63 16.91
CA GLN A 49 -10.51 16.05 17.25
C GLN A 49 -11.50 16.35 18.39
N GLU A 50 -12.71 15.80 18.36
CA GLU A 50 -13.71 16.06 19.41
C GLU A 50 -13.30 15.44 20.76
N ALA A 51 -12.66 14.28 20.71
CA ALA A 51 -12.28 13.51 21.89
C ALA A 51 -10.81 13.74 22.32
N GLU A 52 -10.12 14.71 21.71
CA GLU A 52 -8.71 15.07 21.94
C GLU A 52 -7.77 13.85 22.00
N ASN A 53 -7.97 12.90 21.08
CA ASN A 53 -7.24 11.64 21.02
C ASN A 53 -6.82 11.31 19.59
N GLY A 54 -6.31 10.09 19.38
CA GLY A 54 -5.99 9.62 18.04
C GLY A 54 -5.00 10.54 17.31
N LEU A 55 -5.25 10.78 16.01
CA LEU A 55 -4.32 11.52 15.17
C LEU A 55 -4.25 12.98 15.63
N TYR A 56 -5.36 13.54 16.09
CA TYR A 56 -5.42 14.93 16.58
C TYR A 56 -4.46 15.16 17.73
N LYS A 57 -4.51 14.29 18.75
CA LYS A 57 -3.58 14.35 19.89
C LYS A 57 -2.12 14.29 19.47
N PHE A 58 -1.75 13.36 18.60
CA PHE A 58 -0.34 13.26 18.16
C PHE A 58 0.09 14.46 17.31
N THR A 59 -0.84 15.09 16.61
CA THR A 59 -0.56 16.29 15.82
C THR A 59 -0.43 17.53 16.71
N SER A 60 -1.21 17.65 17.78
CA SER A 60 -1.14 18.78 18.71
C SER A 60 0.18 18.82 19.49
N PHE A 61 0.85 17.67 19.68
CA PHE A 61 2.19 17.62 20.27
C PHE A 61 3.24 18.43 19.50
N ALA A 62 3.08 18.61 18.18
CA ALA A 62 3.98 19.49 17.42
C ALA A 62 3.96 20.94 17.92
N VAL A 63 2.88 21.36 18.60
CA VAL A 63 2.69 22.72 19.13
C VAL A 63 2.97 22.78 20.63
N SER A 64 2.48 21.80 21.41
CA SER A 64 2.73 21.79 22.86
C SER A 64 4.17 21.43 23.22
N ASP A 65 4.80 20.57 22.42
CA ASP A 65 6.13 20.02 22.65
C ASP A 65 6.99 20.20 21.38
N PRO A 66 7.32 21.47 21.01
CA PRO A 66 7.86 21.78 19.70
C PRO A 66 9.30 21.29 19.52
N VAL A 67 9.52 20.42 18.52
CA VAL A 67 10.86 19.97 18.09
C VAL A 67 11.54 20.99 17.18
N PHE A 68 10.78 21.56 16.23
CA PHE A 68 11.28 22.49 15.22
C PHE A 68 10.26 23.62 15.00
N PRO A 69 10.54 24.86 15.46
CA PRO A 69 9.54 25.93 15.49
C PRO A 69 8.86 26.26 14.13
N PRO A 70 9.55 26.23 12.98
CA PRO A 70 8.88 26.43 11.70
C PRO A 70 7.83 25.35 11.37
N PHE A 71 8.07 24.10 11.77
CA PHE A 71 7.09 23.03 11.61
C PHE A 71 5.90 23.24 12.55
N SER A 72 6.17 23.56 13.82
CA SER A 72 5.12 23.89 14.81
C SER A 72 4.22 25.03 14.34
N TRP A 73 4.80 26.08 13.74
CA TRP A 73 4.02 27.20 13.18
C TRP A 73 3.08 26.75 12.05
N VAL A 74 3.57 25.90 11.12
CA VAL A 74 2.72 25.33 10.07
C VAL A 74 1.60 24.49 10.68
N VAL A 75 1.93 23.67 11.69
CA VAL A 75 0.92 22.84 12.34
C VAL A 75 -0.14 23.71 13.03
N GLU A 76 0.26 24.70 13.79
CA GLU A 76 -0.63 25.60 14.52
C GLU A 76 -1.52 26.45 13.60
N LYS A 77 -0.96 27.00 12.51
CA LYS A 77 -1.66 27.98 11.66
C LYS A 77 -2.37 27.38 10.45
N LEU A 78 -1.94 26.22 9.98
CA LEU A 78 -2.49 25.60 8.77
C LEU A 78 -3.13 24.25 9.05
N VAL A 79 -2.48 23.38 9.83
CA VAL A 79 -2.93 21.99 10.02
C VAL A 79 -4.09 21.92 11.01
N LEU A 80 -3.90 22.37 12.26
CA LEU A 80 -4.92 22.25 13.32
C LEU A 80 -6.23 22.99 12.97
N PRO A 81 -6.22 24.18 12.34
CA PRO A 81 -7.46 24.83 11.92
C PRO A 81 -8.21 24.12 10.79
N ASN A 82 -7.54 23.26 10.02
CA ASN A 82 -8.10 22.51 8.89
C ASN A 82 -7.94 21.00 9.10
N PHE A 83 -8.10 20.54 10.34
CA PHE A 83 -7.61 19.24 10.77
C PHE A 83 -8.27 18.06 10.06
N GLU A 84 -9.57 18.10 9.77
CA GLU A 84 -10.25 17.05 9.02
C GLU A 84 -9.63 16.82 7.63
N ILE A 85 -9.33 17.90 6.90
CA ILE A 85 -8.70 17.83 5.57
C ILE A 85 -7.31 17.19 5.69
N PHE A 86 -6.55 17.61 6.70
CA PHE A 86 -5.25 17.02 6.99
C PHE A 86 -5.36 15.53 7.35
N GLY A 87 -6.32 15.15 8.19
CA GLY A 87 -6.56 13.77 8.61
C GLY A 87 -6.88 12.86 7.43
N TRP A 88 -7.74 13.30 6.50
CA TRP A 88 -7.99 12.59 5.24
C TRP A 88 -6.74 12.48 4.36
N GLY A 89 -5.92 13.54 4.30
CA GLY A 89 -4.63 13.52 3.62
C GLY A 89 -3.65 12.50 4.20
N VAL A 90 -3.52 12.46 5.53
CA VAL A 90 -2.70 11.47 6.24
C VAL A 90 -3.23 10.07 5.96
N LEU A 91 -4.53 9.81 6.15
CA LEU A 91 -5.15 8.52 5.88
C LEU A 91 -4.89 8.04 4.45
N ALA A 92 -5.08 8.90 3.45
CA ALA A 92 -4.81 8.57 2.05
C ALA A 92 -3.33 8.25 1.82
N SER A 93 -2.41 9.03 2.41
CA SER A 93 -0.97 8.85 2.25
C SER A 93 -0.46 7.57 2.93
N GLU A 94 -0.91 7.26 4.14
CA GLU A 94 -0.53 6.05 4.87
C GLU A 94 -1.12 4.80 4.21
N THR A 95 -2.33 4.88 3.67
CA THR A 95 -2.91 3.81 2.85
C THR A 95 -2.11 3.59 1.58
N ALA A 96 -1.74 4.66 0.86
CA ALA A 96 -0.90 4.55 -0.33
C ALA A 96 0.45 3.91 0.02
N LEU A 97 1.06 4.29 1.14
CA LEU A 97 2.28 3.65 1.65
C LEU A 97 2.11 2.16 1.88
N ALA A 98 1.11 1.75 2.66
CA ALA A 98 0.84 0.35 2.91
C ALA A 98 0.61 -0.43 1.61
N VAL A 99 -0.20 0.09 0.70
CA VAL A 99 -0.52 -0.54 -0.59
C VAL A 99 0.72 -0.69 -1.47
N LEU A 100 1.49 0.38 -1.66
CA LEU A 100 2.68 0.37 -2.52
C LEU A 100 3.78 -0.51 -1.92
N LEU A 101 4.01 -0.44 -0.61
CA LEU A 101 4.99 -1.28 0.07
C LEU A 101 4.58 -2.74 0.11
N LEU A 102 3.30 -3.11 0.29
CA LEU A 102 2.90 -4.51 0.31
C LEU A 102 2.88 -5.12 -1.09
N SER A 103 2.29 -4.43 -2.06
CA SER A 103 2.24 -4.88 -3.46
C SER A 103 3.61 -4.83 -4.16
N GLY A 104 4.52 -4.00 -3.66
CA GLY A 104 5.83 -3.74 -4.27
C GLY A 104 5.71 -2.95 -5.57
N ALA A 105 4.70 -2.09 -5.68
CA ALA A 105 4.53 -1.16 -6.78
C ALA A 105 5.24 0.17 -6.44
N PHE A 106 6.01 0.71 -7.39
CA PHE A 106 6.68 2.01 -7.25
C PHE A 106 7.46 2.12 -5.92
N VAL A 107 8.31 1.14 -5.64
CA VAL A 107 8.94 0.97 -4.31
C VAL A 107 9.74 2.19 -3.88
N ARG A 108 10.44 2.87 -4.81
CA ARG A 108 11.18 4.10 -4.49
C ARG A 108 10.27 5.28 -4.15
N VAL A 109 9.13 5.42 -4.84
CA VAL A 109 8.11 6.43 -4.49
C VAL A 109 7.58 6.17 -3.09
N ALA A 110 7.23 4.92 -2.79
CA ALA A 110 6.75 4.51 -1.48
C ALA A 110 7.80 4.78 -0.39
N ALA A 111 9.07 4.49 -0.66
CA ALA A 111 10.15 4.76 0.28
C ALA A 111 10.33 6.26 0.55
N LEU A 112 10.31 7.11 -0.48
CA LEU A 112 10.39 8.57 -0.32
C LEU A 112 9.19 9.14 0.45
N LEU A 113 7.98 8.70 0.12
CA LEU A 113 6.78 9.09 0.85
C LEU A 113 6.86 8.64 2.32
N GLY A 114 7.42 7.46 2.57
CA GLY A 114 7.57 6.91 3.91
C GLY A 114 8.62 7.65 4.73
N VAL A 115 9.72 8.12 4.10
CA VAL A 115 10.65 9.06 4.74
C VAL A 115 9.92 10.34 5.11
N ALA A 116 9.17 10.94 4.19
CA ALA A 116 8.46 12.20 4.44
C ALA A 116 7.45 12.07 5.60
N GLN A 117 6.63 11.01 5.60
CA GLN A 117 5.69 10.72 6.69
C GLN A 117 6.41 10.44 8.02
N SER A 118 7.49 9.65 8.01
CA SER A 118 8.23 9.35 9.24
C SER A 118 8.90 10.60 9.83
N VAL A 119 9.38 11.52 8.99
CA VAL A 119 9.93 12.82 9.43
C VAL A 119 8.83 13.69 10.02
N ALA A 120 7.66 13.78 9.37
CA ALA A 120 6.54 14.54 9.91
C ALA A 120 6.10 14.01 11.28
N ILE A 121 6.00 12.69 11.45
CA ILE A 121 5.73 12.06 12.74
C ILE A 121 6.82 12.42 13.74
N ALA A 122 8.10 12.22 13.39
CA ALA A 122 9.22 12.54 14.28
C ALA A 122 9.17 14.00 14.77
N LEU A 123 8.90 14.95 13.87
CA LEU A 123 8.79 16.37 14.23
C LEU A 123 7.59 16.68 15.14
N SER A 124 6.54 15.87 15.11
CA SER A 124 5.39 16.03 15.99
C SER A 124 5.59 15.44 17.38
N VAL A 125 6.32 14.33 17.52
CA VAL A 125 6.26 13.53 18.77
C VAL A 125 7.60 13.19 19.42
N THR A 126 8.75 13.59 18.85
CA THR A 126 10.08 13.22 19.39
C THR A 126 10.35 13.72 20.82
N VAL A 127 9.75 14.83 21.23
CA VAL A 127 9.90 15.35 22.61
C VAL A 127 8.61 15.25 23.42
N ALA A 128 7.58 14.61 22.86
CA ALA A 128 6.30 14.43 23.52
C ALA A 128 6.43 13.45 24.71
N PRO A 129 5.63 13.63 25.77
CA PRO A 129 5.64 12.74 26.93
C PRO A 129 5.34 11.28 26.55
N HIS A 130 6.11 10.35 27.12
CA HIS A 130 5.93 8.89 26.98
C HIS A 130 6.15 8.31 25.57
N GLU A 131 6.69 9.10 24.64
CA GLU A 131 7.05 8.61 23.31
C GLU A 131 8.48 8.08 23.25
N TRP A 132 8.75 7.20 22.29
CA TRP A 132 10.08 6.61 22.06
C TRP A 132 10.66 7.08 20.72
N PRO A 133 11.54 8.11 20.71
CA PRO A 133 12.03 8.74 19.49
C PRO A 133 12.70 7.82 18.48
N TRP A 134 13.39 6.80 18.97
CA TRP A 134 14.09 5.84 18.11
C TRP A 134 13.14 5.07 17.20
N SER A 135 11.87 4.93 17.55
CA SER A 135 10.88 4.32 16.66
C SER A 135 10.80 5.05 15.32
N TYR A 136 10.74 6.39 15.33
CA TYR A 136 10.64 7.20 14.10
C TYR A 136 11.96 7.27 13.34
N TYR A 137 13.10 7.31 14.04
CA TYR A 137 14.41 7.23 13.38
C TYR A 137 14.62 5.89 12.69
N LEU A 138 14.18 4.79 13.31
CA LEU A 138 14.18 3.45 12.71
C LEU A 138 13.22 3.38 11.53
N MET A 139 12.05 4.02 11.60
CA MET A 139 11.15 4.15 10.45
C MET A 139 11.83 4.88 9.29
N ILE A 140 12.48 6.03 9.53
CA ILE A 140 13.24 6.77 8.50
C ILE A 140 14.33 5.88 7.92
N GLY A 141 15.14 5.24 8.77
CA GLY A 141 16.23 4.36 8.36
C GLY A 141 15.74 3.17 7.52
N ALA A 142 14.63 2.54 7.90
CA ALA A 142 14.03 1.44 7.16
C ALA A 142 13.61 1.86 5.75
N HIS A 143 13.00 3.04 5.58
CA HIS A 143 12.66 3.56 4.26
C HIS A 143 13.88 3.93 3.44
N LEU A 144 14.94 4.48 4.05
CA LEU A 144 16.20 4.74 3.34
C LEU A 144 16.84 3.44 2.83
N LEU A 145 16.82 2.37 3.64
CA LEU A 145 17.29 1.05 3.21
C LEU A 145 16.45 0.49 2.07
N ILE A 146 15.12 0.67 2.10
CA ILE A 146 14.23 0.25 0.99
C ILE A 146 14.52 1.08 -0.27
N LEU A 147 14.72 2.39 -0.13
CA LEU A 147 14.95 3.33 -1.24
C LEU A 147 16.20 2.97 -2.06
N PHE A 148 17.26 2.55 -1.38
CA PHE A 148 18.58 2.26 -1.97
C PHE A 148 18.89 0.76 -2.10
N SER A 149 17.86 -0.11 -2.06
CA SER A 149 18.03 -1.55 -2.25
C SER A 149 17.14 -2.10 -3.37
N ALA A 150 17.40 -3.35 -3.77
CA ALA A 150 16.60 -4.08 -4.75
C ALA A 150 15.28 -4.63 -4.18
N ALA A 151 14.60 -3.88 -3.32
CA ALA A 151 13.39 -4.29 -2.61
C ALA A 151 12.17 -4.55 -3.53
N GLY A 152 12.21 -4.04 -4.77
CA GLY A 152 11.23 -4.28 -5.83
C GLY A 152 11.53 -5.50 -6.70
N ARG A 153 12.62 -6.24 -6.45
CA ARG A 153 13.03 -7.39 -7.28
C ARG A 153 12.25 -8.67 -7.01
N TYR A 154 11.71 -8.84 -5.80
CA TYR A 154 10.98 -10.04 -5.38
C TYR A 154 9.61 -9.70 -4.81
N ALA A 155 8.63 -10.56 -5.12
CA ALA A 155 7.25 -10.46 -4.63
C ALA A 155 6.66 -9.04 -4.79
N ALA A 156 6.92 -8.42 -5.95
CA ALA A 156 6.67 -7.01 -6.19
C ALA A 156 6.16 -6.75 -7.60
N VAL A 157 5.24 -5.79 -7.75
CA VAL A 157 4.77 -5.29 -9.05
C VAL A 157 5.91 -4.67 -9.85
N ASP A 158 6.90 -4.06 -9.22
CA ASP A 158 8.09 -3.55 -9.91
C ASP A 158 8.88 -4.65 -10.64
N ALA A 159 8.98 -5.85 -10.07
CA ALA A 159 9.55 -7.00 -10.77
C ALA A 159 8.74 -7.36 -12.02
N VAL A 160 7.42 -7.29 -11.94
CA VAL A 160 6.49 -7.56 -13.06
C VAL A 160 6.65 -6.51 -14.16
N ARG A 161 6.75 -5.23 -13.79
CA ARG A 161 7.05 -4.11 -14.71
C ARG A 161 8.39 -4.28 -15.41
N ALA A 162 9.36 -4.92 -14.75
CA ALA A 162 10.65 -5.30 -15.32
C ALA A 162 10.64 -6.65 -16.07
N GLY A 163 9.47 -7.23 -16.34
CA GLY A 163 9.31 -8.47 -17.10
C GLY A 163 9.56 -9.76 -16.29
N ARG A 164 9.43 -9.74 -14.97
CA ARG A 164 9.79 -10.86 -14.08
C ARG A 164 8.66 -11.23 -13.12
N GLY A 165 8.45 -12.53 -12.89
CA GLY A 165 7.76 -13.05 -11.70
C GLY A 165 6.24 -12.83 -11.56
N GLY A 166 5.54 -12.38 -12.62
CA GLY A 166 4.10 -12.08 -12.58
C GLY A 166 3.22 -13.23 -12.09
N VAL A 167 3.39 -14.43 -12.65
CA VAL A 167 2.60 -15.62 -12.27
C VAL A 167 2.70 -15.91 -10.77
N ARG A 168 3.91 -15.86 -10.20
CA ARG A 168 4.13 -16.13 -8.78
C ARG A 168 3.50 -15.06 -7.90
N LEU A 169 3.66 -13.78 -8.25
CA LEU A 169 3.08 -12.67 -7.50
C LEU A 169 1.55 -12.77 -7.46
N GLY A 170 0.92 -12.96 -8.62
CA GLY A 170 -0.54 -13.09 -8.73
C GLY A 170 -1.07 -14.33 -8.02
N THR A 171 -0.32 -15.45 -8.05
CA THR A 171 -0.71 -16.67 -7.34
C THR A 171 -0.70 -16.47 -5.82
N VAL A 172 0.33 -15.81 -5.28
CA VAL A 172 0.43 -15.55 -3.83
C VAL A 172 -0.67 -14.60 -3.39
N TRP A 173 -0.83 -13.46 -4.05
CA TRP A 173 -1.87 -12.48 -3.68
C TRP A 173 -3.29 -13.02 -3.87
N GLY A 174 -3.55 -13.72 -4.97
CA GLY A 174 -4.84 -14.34 -5.20
C GLY A 174 -5.16 -15.43 -4.16
N GLY A 175 -4.16 -16.24 -3.78
CA GLY A 175 -4.32 -17.22 -2.70
C GLY A 175 -4.58 -16.58 -1.34
N LEU A 176 -3.83 -15.55 -0.97
CA LEU A 176 -4.03 -14.80 0.27
C LEU A 176 -5.43 -14.17 0.34
N ALA A 177 -5.89 -13.56 -0.76
CA ALA A 177 -7.22 -12.96 -0.83
C ALA A 177 -8.34 -14.01 -0.70
N VAL A 178 -8.22 -15.16 -1.36
CA VAL A 178 -9.19 -16.26 -1.21
C VAL A 178 -9.25 -16.76 0.23
N VAL A 179 -8.09 -17.04 0.84
CA VAL A 179 -8.03 -17.54 2.23
C VAL A 179 -8.62 -16.52 3.20
N ALA A 180 -8.19 -15.25 3.12
CA ALA A 180 -8.71 -14.19 3.97
C ALA A 180 -10.22 -13.97 3.77
N GLY A 181 -10.70 -14.00 2.53
CA GLY A 181 -12.12 -13.83 2.21
C GLY A 181 -12.99 -15.00 2.69
N LEU A 182 -12.48 -16.25 2.62
CA LEU A 182 -13.19 -17.43 3.15
C LEU A 182 -13.25 -17.39 4.67
N ILE A 183 -12.15 -17.03 5.34
CA ILE A 183 -12.13 -16.86 6.81
C ILE A 183 -13.12 -15.77 7.23
N ALA A 184 -13.09 -14.62 6.55
CA ALA A 184 -14.05 -13.54 6.76
C ALA A 184 -15.49 -14.02 6.61
N ALA A 185 -15.83 -14.68 5.49
CA ALA A 185 -17.17 -15.18 5.24
C ALA A 185 -17.63 -16.18 6.33
N ALA A 186 -16.74 -17.07 6.77
CA ALA A 186 -17.05 -18.05 7.82
C ALA A 186 -17.29 -17.39 9.18
N VAL A 187 -16.46 -16.43 9.58
CA VAL A 187 -16.61 -15.67 10.83
C VAL A 187 -17.88 -14.84 10.83
N SER A 188 -18.29 -14.31 9.67
CA SER A 188 -19.51 -13.51 9.53
C SER A 188 -20.80 -14.33 9.46
N LEU A 189 -20.79 -15.66 9.47
CA LEU A 189 -22.03 -16.45 9.36
C LEU A 189 -23.03 -16.19 10.51
N GLY A 190 -22.53 -15.83 11.70
CA GLY A 190 -23.38 -15.50 12.85
C GLY A 190 -24.04 -14.11 12.76
N ASP A 191 -23.40 -13.17 12.05
CA ASP A 191 -23.95 -11.84 11.76
C ASP A 191 -23.46 -11.36 10.37
N PRO A 192 -24.14 -11.79 9.29
CA PRO A 192 -23.65 -11.64 7.92
C PRO A 192 -23.45 -10.20 7.45
N PHE A 193 -24.17 -9.26 8.06
CA PHE A 193 -24.20 -7.86 7.65
C PHE A 193 -23.63 -6.93 8.72
N ALA A 194 -23.00 -7.47 9.77
CA ALA A 194 -22.35 -6.70 10.80
C ALA A 194 -21.45 -5.61 10.20
N ALA A 195 -21.82 -4.35 10.41
CA ALA A 195 -20.89 -3.27 10.16
C ALA A 195 -19.83 -3.33 11.25
N ALA A 196 -18.59 -3.73 10.93
CA ALA A 196 -17.47 -3.51 11.84
C ALA A 196 -17.05 -2.03 11.78
N GLY A 197 -17.99 -1.13 12.08
CA GLY A 197 -17.82 0.31 12.14
C GLY A 197 -17.70 0.79 13.59
N THR A 198 -16.81 1.75 13.80
CA THR A 198 -16.56 2.58 15.00
C THR A 198 -15.96 1.94 16.26
N ASN A 199 -16.24 0.69 16.62
CA ASN A 199 -15.70 0.08 17.85
C ASN A 199 -14.47 -0.81 17.62
N LEU A 200 -13.33 -0.18 17.31
CA LEU A 200 -12.01 -0.82 17.40
C LEU A 200 -11.33 -0.40 18.71
N GLY A 201 -11.73 -1.08 19.79
CA GLY A 201 -10.80 -1.33 20.90
C GLY A 201 -9.67 -2.22 20.38
N THR A 202 -8.45 -1.88 20.74
CA THR A 202 -7.25 -2.68 20.52
C THR A 202 -7.46 -4.07 21.12
N SER A 203 -7.78 -5.08 20.32
CA SER A 203 -7.78 -6.48 20.78
C SER A 203 -6.75 -7.32 20.03
N ASP A 204 -5.64 -7.57 20.74
CA ASP A 204 -4.84 -8.80 20.90
C ASP A 204 -4.28 -9.57 19.71
N PHE A 205 -4.33 -9.04 18.50
CA PHE A 205 -3.24 -9.21 17.53
C PHE A 205 -2.98 -7.86 16.87
N SER A 206 -1.81 -7.26 17.09
CA SER A 206 -1.41 -5.97 16.50
C SER A 206 -1.26 -6.00 14.97
N VAL A 207 -1.55 -7.13 14.31
CA VAL A 207 -1.50 -7.31 12.86
C VAL A 207 -2.82 -7.91 12.38
N GLY A 208 -3.74 -7.07 11.92
CA GLY A 208 -5.00 -7.49 11.29
C GLY A 208 -5.03 -7.14 9.81
N ILE A 209 -5.45 -8.09 8.95
CA ILE A 209 -5.58 -7.92 7.49
C ILE A 209 -6.95 -7.31 7.13
N GLY A 210 -7.46 -6.42 7.99
CA GLY A 210 -8.81 -5.85 7.89
C GLY A 210 -9.90 -6.65 8.59
N ARG A 211 -11.08 -6.04 8.71
CA ARG A 211 -12.34 -6.68 9.10
C ARG A 211 -13.28 -6.70 7.90
N TYR A 212 -14.17 -7.68 7.86
CA TYR A 212 -15.07 -7.91 6.73
C TYR A 212 -16.38 -8.45 7.29
N ASN A 213 -17.50 -8.07 6.68
CA ASN A 213 -18.73 -8.84 6.81
C ASN A 213 -18.80 -9.93 5.71
N LEU A 214 -19.92 -10.64 5.60
CA LEU A 214 -20.07 -11.72 4.62
C LEU A 214 -19.86 -11.21 3.18
N LEU A 215 -20.46 -10.06 2.85
CA LEU A 215 -20.34 -9.46 1.52
C LEU A 215 -18.90 -9.03 1.22
N GLY A 216 -18.21 -8.44 2.21
CA GLY A 216 -16.79 -8.13 2.14
C GLY A 216 -15.93 -9.38 1.95
N GLY A 217 -16.21 -10.48 2.66
CA GLY A 217 -15.51 -11.74 2.47
C GLY A 217 -15.70 -12.33 1.07
N VAL A 218 -16.94 -12.37 0.59
CA VAL A 218 -17.29 -12.88 -0.75
C VAL A 218 -16.64 -12.06 -1.86
N LEU A 219 -16.66 -10.73 -1.76
CA LEU A 219 -16.01 -9.86 -2.73
C LEU A 219 -14.49 -10.10 -2.77
N LEU A 220 -13.84 -10.27 -1.60
CA LEU A 220 -12.41 -10.57 -1.54
C LEU A 220 -12.07 -11.94 -2.16
N VAL A 221 -12.91 -12.96 -1.94
CA VAL A 221 -12.78 -14.25 -2.63
C VAL A 221 -12.89 -14.08 -4.15
N ALA A 222 -13.88 -13.32 -4.63
CA ALA A 222 -14.06 -13.08 -6.06
C ALA A 222 -12.83 -12.39 -6.68
N VAL A 223 -12.29 -11.35 -6.02
CA VAL A 223 -11.05 -10.67 -6.42
C VAL A 223 -9.88 -11.65 -6.45
N GLY A 224 -9.72 -12.48 -5.41
CA GLY A 224 -8.65 -13.47 -5.31
C GLY A 224 -8.71 -14.55 -6.39
N VAL A 225 -9.90 -15.08 -6.69
CA VAL A 225 -10.12 -16.06 -7.77
C VAL A 225 -9.77 -15.47 -9.13
N LEU A 226 -10.23 -14.25 -9.42
CA LEU A 226 -9.89 -13.56 -10.67
C LEU A 226 -8.38 -13.34 -10.81
N LEU A 227 -7.70 -12.96 -9.73
CA LEU A 227 -6.23 -12.84 -9.68
C LEU A 227 -5.53 -14.17 -9.97
N LEU A 228 -5.99 -15.28 -9.38
CA LEU A 228 -5.44 -16.62 -9.62
C LEU A 228 -5.60 -17.04 -11.09
N LEU A 229 -6.79 -16.81 -11.65
CA LEU A 229 -7.10 -17.14 -13.04
C LEU A 229 -6.30 -16.26 -14.01
N ALA A 230 -6.17 -14.96 -13.71
CA ALA A 230 -5.34 -14.04 -14.49
C ALA A 230 -3.87 -14.45 -14.48
N ALA A 231 -3.33 -14.79 -13.30
CA ALA A 231 -1.93 -15.16 -13.12
C ALA A 231 -1.55 -16.43 -13.88
N ARG A 232 -2.44 -17.44 -13.94
CA ARG A 232 -2.19 -18.71 -14.64
C ARG A 232 -2.57 -18.69 -16.12
N GLY A 233 -3.63 -17.97 -16.46
CA GLY A 233 -4.21 -17.97 -17.80
C GLY A 233 -3.73 -16.86 -18.72
N GLY A 234 -2.98 -15.87 -18.22
CA GLY A 234 -2.47 -14.75 -19.02
C GLY A 234 -3.58 -13.90 -19.65
N ARG A 235 -4.72 -13.73 -18.96
CA ARG A 235 -5.86 -12.97 -19.49
C ARG A 235 -5.93 -11.58 -18.85
N ALA A 236 -5.40 -10.55 -19.53
CA ALA A 236 -5.50 -9.16 -19.06
C ALA A 236 -6.92 -8.73 -18.65
N ALA A 237 -7.96 -9.24 -19.31
CA ALA A 237 -9.35 -8.91 -18.96
C ALA A 237 -9.72 -9.34 -17.53
N LEU A 238 -9.27 -10.54 -17.11
CA LEU A 238 -9.51 -11.03 -15.74
C LEU A 238 -8.71 -10.21 -14.71
N ALA A 239 -7.48 -9.82 -15.08
CA ALA A 239 -6.65 -8.95 -14.25
C ALA A 239 -7.30 -7.56 -14.08
N TRP A 240 -7.84 -6.96 -15.15
CA TRP A 240 -8.57 -5.70 -15.06
C TRP A 240 -9.87 -5.81 -14.27
N ALA A 241 -10.60 -6.93 -14.40
CA ALA A 241 -11.79 -7.17 -13.59
C ALA A 241 -11.45 -7.26 -12.09
N ALA A 242 -10.39 -7.99 -11.72
CA ALA A 242 -9.90 -8.05 -10.34
C ALA A 242 -9.47 -6.66 -9.83
N ALA A 243 -8.75 -5.89 -10.67
CA ALA A 243 -8.33 -4.53 -10.33
C ALA A 243 -9.51 -3.59 -10.09
N GLY A 244 -10.52 -3.64 -10.99
CA GLY A 244 -11.73 -2.84 -10.88
C GLY A 244 -12.54 -3.18 -9.64
N LEU A 245 -12.80 -4.47 -9.38
CA LEU A 245 -13.55 -4.91 -8.21
C LEU A 245 -12.84 -4.54 -6.89
N GLY A 246 -11.52 -4.73 -6.81
CA GLY A 246 -10.75 -4.32 -5.64
C GLY A 246 -10.78 -2.81 -5.43
N ALA A 247 -10.57 -2.02 -6.48
CA ALA A 247 -10.62 -0.56 -6.38
C ALA A 247 -12.02 -0.05 -5.97
N LEU A 248 -13.08 -0.60 -6.56
CA LEU A 248 -14.46 -0.23 -6.20
C LEU A 248 -14.80 -0.61 -4.76
N GLY A 249 -14.37 -1.78 -4.29
CA GLY A 249 -14.55 -2.20 -2.90
C GLY A 249 -13.87 -1.24 -1.91
N ALA A 250 -12.63 -0.84 -2.20
CA ALA A 250 -11.90 0.13 -1.39
C ALA A 250 -12.51 1.53 -1.41
N LEU A 251 -12.91 2.03 -2.59
CA LEU A 251 -13.54 3.34 -2.74
C LEU A 251 -14.90 3.38 -2.02
N SER A 252 -15.68 2.31 -2.09
CA SER A 252 -16.93 2.18 -1.33
C SER A 252 -16.69 2.30 0.17
N LEU A 253 -15.64 1.66 0.70
CA LEU A 253 -15.29 1.76 2.11
C LEU A 253 -14.92 3.20 2.47
N TYR A 254 -14.04 3.85 1.70
CA TYR A 254 -13.64 5.24 1.99
C TYR A 254 -14.79 6.25 1.89
N ALA A 255 -15.77 6.00 1.02
CA ALA A 255 -16.97 6.84 0.94
C ALA A 255 -17.90 6.70 2.17
N GLN A 256 -17.78 5.61 2.92
CA GLN A 256 -18.67 5.28 4.05
C GLN A 256 -18.00 5.49 5.41
N LEU A 257 -16.68 5.30 5.49
CA LEU A 257 -15.91 5.40 6.73
C LEU A 257 -16.11 6.76 7.41
N GLY A 258 -16.67 6.72 8.62
CA GLY A 258 -16.94 7.92 9.42
C GLY A 258 -18.29 8.59 9.13
N PHE A 259 -19.04 8.13 8.13
CA PHE A 259 -20.33 8.72 7.73
C PHE A 259 -21.49 7.75 7.86
N THR A 260 -21.27 6.49 7.51
CA THR A 260 -22.29 5.43 7.56
C THR A 260 -21.67 4.10 7.91
N ASP A 261 -22.50 3.14 8.28
CA ASP A 261 -22.08 1.74 8.43
C ASP A 261 -21.56 1.19 7.09
N PRO A 262 -20.29 0.71 7.03
CA PRO A 262 -19.72 0.25 5.78
C PRO A 262 -20.44 -1.02 5.27
N ILE A 263 -20.89 -1.00 4.02
CA ILE A 263 -21.64 -2.11 3.40
C ILE A 263 -20.80 -3.40 3.34
N LEU A 264 -19.48 -3.27 3.26
CA LEU A 264 -18.54 -4.41 3.28
C LEU A 264 -18.05 -4.76 4.70
N GLY A 265 -18.58 -4.09 5.72
CA GLY A 265 -18.22 -4.25 7.14
C GLY A 265 -16.76 -3.96 7.45
N GLY A 266 -16.08 -3.19 6.58
CA GLY A 266 -14.64 -3.04 6.60
C GLY A 266 -14.12 -1.77 7.26
N SER A 267 -12.80 -1.76 7.48
CA SER A 267 -12.02 -0.67 8.05
C SER A 267 -11.06 -0.07 7.01
N PRO A 268 -10.30 0.98 7.34
CA PRO A 268 -9.23 1.47 6.47
C PRO A 268 -8.22 0.39 6.06
N THR A 269 -7.91 -0.56 6.94
CA THR A 269 -7.04 -1.71 6.63
C THR A 269 -7.66 -2.64 5.59
N THR A 270 -8.97 -2.86 5.63
CA THR A 270 -9.71 -3.61 4.61
C THR A 270 -9.61 -2.94 3.25
N ALA A 271 -9.79 -1.61 3.20
CA ALA A 271 -9.65 -0.85 1.97
C ALA A 271 -8.22 -0.95 1.39
N ALA A 272 -7.19 -0.89 2.24
CA ALA A 272 -5.80 -1.07 1.82
C ALA A 272 -5.53 -2.48 1.25
N VAL A 273 -6.12 -3.55 1.80
CA VAL A 273 -5.97 -4.91 1.26
C VAL A 273 -6.60 -5.04 -0.13
N TYR A 274 -7.79 -4.47 -0.32
CA TYR A 274 -8.44 -4.39 -1.62
C TYR A 274 -7.61 -3.62 -2.65
N LEU A 275 -7.04 -2.47 -2.26
CA LEU A 275 -6.16 -1.67 -3.11
C LEU A 275 -4.85 -2.40 -3.43
N ALA A 276 -4.28 -3.15 -2.49
CA ALA A 276 -3.08 -3.96 -2.74
C ALA A 276 -3.36 -5.08 -3.76
N CYS A 277 -4.49 -5.78 -3.64
CA CYS A 277 -4.95 -6.73 -4.65
C CYS A 277 -5.15 -6.04 -6.01
N ALA A 278 -5.76 -4.85 -6.02
CA ALA A 278 -5.99 -4.09 -7.24
C ALA A 278 -4.68 -3.64 -7.91
N ALA A 279 -3.69 -3.19 -7.14
CA ALA A 279 -2.37 -2.80 -7.63
C ALA A 279 -1.63 -3.99 -8.27
N VAL A 280 -1.67 -5.16 -7.63
CA VAL A 280 -1.08 -6.39 -8.18
C VAL A 280 -1.77 -6.79 -9.48
N ALA A 281 -3.11 -6.80 -9.49
CA ALA A 281 -3.89 -7.15 -10.66
C ALA A 281 -3.64 -6.18 -11.83
N ALA A 282 -3.59 -4.87 -11.58
CA ALA A 282 -3.23 -3.87 -12.59
C ALA A 282 -1.81 -4.10 -13.13
N GLY A 283 -0.85 -4.41 -12.28
CA GLY A 283 0.51 -4.76 -12.68
C GLY A 283 0.57 -5.94 -13.64
N LEU A 284 -0.19 -7.01 -13.37
CA LEU A 284 -0.30 -8.17 -14.25
C LEU A 284 -0.97 -7.82 -15.58
N ALA A 285 -2.04 -7.01 -15.55
CA ALA A 285 -2.79 -6.61 -16.72
C ALA A 285 -1.93 -5.77 -17.69
N LEU A 286 -1.10 -4.88 -17.14
CA LEU A 286 -0.18 -4.04 -17.90
C LEU A 286 0.96 -4.85 -18.52
N ALA A 287 1.50 -5.84 -17.79
CA ALA A 287 2.54 -6.72 -18.31
C ALA A 287 2.06 -7.60 -19.49
N ASP A 288 0.82 -8.12 -19.42
CA ASP A 288 0.22 -8.90 -20.51
C ASP A 288 0.04 -8.08 -21.80
N ARG A 289 -0.30 -6.78 -21.69
CA ARG A 289 -0.38 -5.88 -22.84
C ARG A 289 0.99 -5.66 -23.52
N GLY A 290 2.07 -5.58 -22.72
CA GLY A 290 3.43 -5.41 -23.23
C GLY A 290 3.99 -6.66 -23.91
N ALA A 291 3.45 -7.84 -23.61
CA ALA A 291 3.90 -9.12 -24.16
C ALA A 291 3.26 -9.49 -25.52
N ARG A 292 2.24 -8.75 -25.99
CA ARG A 292 1.60 -9.06 -27.28
C ARG A 292 2.53 -8.72 -28.46
N PRO A 293 2.83 -9.67 -29.36
CA PRO A 293 3.74 -9.46 -30.48
C PRO A 293 3.08 -8.58 -31.55
N GLY A 294 3.40 -7.28 -31.53
CA GLY A 294 2.96 -6.31 -32.54
C GLY A 294 3.95 -5.16 -32.77
N ALA A 295 4.86 -4.90 -31.84
CA ALA A 295 6.00 -4.01 -32.06
C ALA A 295 7.18 -4.84 -32.58
N ARG A 296 7.29 -4.98 -33.92
CA ARG A 296 8.54 -5.45 -34.53
C ARG A 296 9.66 -4.48 -34.15
N PRO A 297 10.82 -4.94 -33.66
CA PRO A 297 12.03 -4.15 -33.83
C PRO A 297 12.25 -3.99 -35.33
N ALA A 298 12.57 -2.76 -35.76
CA ALA A 298 12.97 -2.50 -37.13
C ALA A 298 14.08 -3.49 -37.49
N VAL A 299 13.83 -4.29 -38.52
CA VAL A 299 14.84 -5.15 -39.11
C VAL A 299 15.81 -4.20 -39.80
N ASP A 300 17.00 -4.04 -39.22
CA ASP A 300 18.13 -3.45 -39.92
C ASP A 300 18.46 -4.37 -41.09
N SER A 301 17.89 -4.04 -42.25
CA SER A 301 18.34 -4.53 -43.54
C SER A 301 19.61 -3.78 -43.92
N GLU A 302 20.74 -4.12 -43.29
CA GLU A 302 22.03 -3.83 -43.90
C GLU A 302 22.51 -5.07 -44.65
N HIS A 303 22.35 -4.93 -45.97
CA HIS A 303 22.97 -5.66 -47.05
C HIS A 303 24.32 -6.30 -46.67
N SER A 304 24.34 -7.62 -46.81
CA SER A 304 25.35 -8.33 -47.60
C SER A 304 26.08 -7.42 -48.58
N ASP A 305 27.36 -7.15 -48.33
CA ASP A 305 28.31 -7.09 -49.43
C ASP A 305 29.71 -7.55 -48.99
N ARG A 306 30.25 -8.46 -49.82
CA ARG A 306 31.64 -8.91 -49.94
C ARG A 306 32.08 -10.11 -49.10
N ALA A 307 31.92 -11.27 -49.75
CA ALA A 307 32.81 -12.41 -49.65
C ALA A 307 34.21 -12.10 -50.24
N ALA A 308 35.23 -12.57 -49.51
CA ALA A 308 36.55 -13.15 -49.83
C ALA A 308 37.01 -13.26 -51.31
N PRO A 309 38.34 -13.42 -51.60
CA PRO A 309 39.42 -13.88 -50.70
C PRO A 309 40.59 -12.91 -50.46
#